data_AF-A0A0X8CKT3-F1
#
_entry.id   AF-A0A0X8CKT3-F1
#
_cell.length_a   1.000
_cell.length_b   1.000
_cell.length_c   1.000
_cell.angle_alpha   90.00
_cell.angle_beta   90.00
_cell.angle_gamma   90.00
#
_symmetry.space_group_name_H-M   'P 1'
#
loop_
_entity.id
_entity.type
_entity.pdbx_description
1 polymer ?
#
loop_
_entity_poly.entity_id
_entity_poly.type
_entity_poly.pdbx_seq_one_letter_code
_entity_poly.pdbx_strand_id
1 'polypeptide(L)'
;MLDRTLVTIAETETIEEAFRHLNENKLGILFAQDANERIVGAVTDGDIRRCMLAGSTIHDRVATCINRNFVWAPAGAPREQILKLLDQRVHVVPILDAERRLVDVFSRELFNLSEESEVFARGRSPVRISFSGGGTDLTHYFVANDGGAVISATIKMYAHATLRRRSDPSIRIYSHDFRCTVEADNLAQLGTGGELALIKSVVRLIKPTYGFELEVSADFPVGSGLGGSAVVSSAIIGCFNEFRSDQWDRHEIAEMAFQAERLMLNIPGGWQDQYATVFGGFNHMEFFSDQNTIVPLRLDSSIIAELEESLVLCYAGSGRDSGAIHRDQKAQHETSDAVAAAAKQKEVTRLIRRHLLRGQLLECGRLIDEAWHAKRKLSSKISSDALDALYDFAKRHGAVGGKLLGAGGGGYFIFFVRPFERYQLIAALEQQGHTCSRIMFEESGLRTWKSRLPSSSRQNSAEAARPKDH
;
A
#
# COMPACT_ATOMS: atom_id res chain seq x y z
N MET A 1 26.98 17.47 19.81
CA MET A 1 28.16 17.46 18.93
C MET A 1 29.38 17.62 19.81
N LEU A 2 30.44 16.84 19.58
CA LEU A 2 31.72 17.08 20.23
C LEU A 2 32.32 18.36 19.65
N ASP A 3 32.97 19.17 20.49
CA ASP A 3 33.70 20.34 20.01
C ASP A 3 34.89 19.89 19.16
N ARG A 4 34.92 20.33 17.89
CA ARG A 4 35.95 19.93 16.93
C ARG A 4 37.34 20.41 17.35
N THR A 5 37.41 21.52 18.10
CA THR A 5 38.67 22.08 18.59
C THR A 5 39.35 21.15 19.60
N LEU A 6 38.58 20.36 20.35
CA LEU A 6 39.12 19.42 21.35
C LEU A 6 39.66 18.12 20.74
N VAL A 7 39.33 17.81 19.48
CA VAL A 7 39.73 16.56 18.81
C VAL A 7 40.69 16.77 17.64
N THR A 8 41.08 18.01 17.38
CA THR A 8 42.01 18.38 16.33
C THR A 8 43.23 19.10 16.89
N ILE A 9 44.32 19.11 16.13
CA ILE A 9 45.56 19.83 16.44
C ILE A 9 46.27 20.18 15.13
N ALA A 10 46.82 21.38 15.00
CA ALA A 10 47.61 21.74 13.82
C ALA A 10 48.99 21.07 13.87
N GLU A 11 49.50 20.57 12.74
CA GLU A 11 50.81 19.88 12.70
C GLU A 11 51.99 20.77 13.14
N THR A 12 51.80 22.09 13.14
CA THR A 12 52.77 23.09 13.58
C THR A 12 52.77 23.34 15.09
N GLU A 13 51.74 22.90 15.82
CA GLU A 13 51.65 23.03 17.27
C GLU A 13 52.60 22.07 17.99
N THR A 14 52.82 22.31 19.29
CA THR A 14 53.79 21.55 20.09
C THR A 14 53.21 20.26 20.65
N ILE A 15 54.08 19.33 21.04
CA ILE A 15 53.71 18.12 21.77
C ILE A 15 53.03 18.47 23.12
N GLU A 16 53.44 19.55 23.77
CA GLU A 16 52.79 20.07 24.98
C GLU A 16 51.30 20.40 24.76
N GLU A 17 50.97 21.06 23.64
CA GLU A 17 49.57 21.35 23.29
C GLU A 17 48.78 20.06 23.02
N ALA A 18 49.41 19.10 22.35
CA ALA A 18 48.81 17.79 22.11
C ALA A 18 48.43 17.08 23.41
N PHE A 19 49.28 17.12 24.44
CA PHE A 19 48.94 16.57 25.75
C PHE A 19 47.77 17.29 26.43
N ARG A 20 47.65 18.60 26.27
CA ARG A 20 46.52 19.36 26.81
C ARG A 20 45.21 18.91 26.18
N HIS A 21 45.15 18.89 24.85
CA HIS A 21 43.94 18.44 24.13
C HIS A 21 43.61 16.96 24.41
N LEU A 22 44.61 16.06 24.49
CA LEU A 22 44.39 14.64 24.83
C LEU A 22 43.78 14.45 26.22
N ASN A 23 44.24 15.21 27.21
CA ASN A 23 43.69 15.16 28.57
C ASN A 23 42.27 15.72 28.65
N GLU A 24 41.96 16.76 27.87
CA GLU A 24 40.65 17.40 27.86
C GLU A 24 39.60 16.58 27.11
N ASN A 25 39.96 15.94 26.00
CA ASN A 25 38.98 15.32 25.09
C ASN A 25 38.52 13.92 25.51
N LYS A 26 39.26 13.24 26.42
CA LYS A 26 38.96 11.90 26.96
C LYS A 26 38.82 10.78 25.91
N LEU A 27 39.13 11.03 24.65
CA LEU A 27 39.10 10.07 23.55
C LEU A 27 40.46 9.39 23.34
N GLY A 28 41.53 9.96 23.92
CA GLY A 28 42.89 9.41 23.83
C GLY A 28 43.51 9.49 22.44
N ILE A 29 42.94 10.32 21.56
CA ILE A 29 43.39 10.54 20.19
C ILE A 29 43.09 11.97 19.74
N LEU A 30 43.96 12.52 18.90
CA LEU A 30 43.79 13.77 18.17
C LEU A 30 43.95 13.53 16.68
N PHE A 31 43.28 14.32 15.86
CA PHE A 31 43.42 14.30 14.41
C PHE A 31 44.20 15.52 13.94
N ALA A 32 45.38 15.29 13.37
CA ALA A 32 46.31 16.35 13.00
C ALA A 32 45.89 17.01 11.68
N GLN A 33 45.92 18.35 11.65
CA GLN A 33 45.52 19.18 10.53
C GLN A 33 46.71 19.88 9.86
N ASP A 34 46.67 20.01 8.54
CA ASP A 34 47.57 20.88 7.78
C ASP A 34 47.07 22.35 7.78
N ALA A 35 47.82 23.24 7.14
CA ALA A 35 47.48 24.66 7.01
C ALA A 35 46.15 24.94 6.26
N ASN A 36 45.57 23.95 5.58
CA ASN A 36 44.28 24.02 4.88
C ASN A 36 43.17 23.27 5.64
N GLU A 37 43.38 22.96 6.94
CA GLU A 37 42.46 22.22 7.82
C GLU A 37 42.18 20.78 7.39
N ARG A 38 43.01 20.20 6.52
CA ARG A 38 42.87 18.81 6.09
C ARG A 38 43.48 17.88 7.12
N ILE A 39 42.78 16.80 7.44
CA ILE A 39 43.27 15.77 8.35
C ILE A 39 44.35 14.93 7.65
N VAL A 40 45.58 15.06 8.14
CA VAL A 40 46.78 14.42 7.57
C VAL A 40 47.27 13.22 8.39
N GLY A 41 46.75 13.03 9.59
CA GLY A 41 47.08 11.89 10.44
C GLY A 41 46.35 11.89 11.78
N ALA A 42 46.69 10.94 12.63
CA ALA A 42 46.23 10.88 14.01
C ALA A 42 47.40 10.80 14.99
N VAL A 43 47.18 11.28 16.21
CA VAL A 43 48.17 11.33 17.29
C VAL A 43 47.54 10.78 18.57
N THR A 44 48.17 9.77 19.17
CA THR A 44 47.78 9.18 20.46
C THR A 44 48.88 9.34 21.51
N ASP A 45 48.58 9.11 22.79
CA ASP A 45 49.60 9.05 23.85
C ASP A 45 50.75 8.08 23.52
N GLY A 46 50.43 6.97 22.83
CA GLY A 46 51.42 5.98 22.40
C GLY A 46 52.35 6.49 21.29
N ASP A 47 51.86 7.37 20.42
CA ASP A 47 52.66 8.00 19.36
C ASP A 47 53.62 9.03 19.96
N ILE A 48 53.10 9.92 20.80
CA ILE A 48 53.90 10.94 21.49
C ILE A 48 54.96 10.29 22.37
N ARG A 49 54.61 9.25 23.15
CA ARG A 49 55.57 8.52 23.99
C ARG A 49 56.72 7.93 23.18
N ARG A 50 56.44 7.31 22.03
CA ARG A 50 57.49 6.75 21.14
C ARG A 50 58.39 7.84 20.57
N CYS A 51 57.81 8.97 20.20
CA CYS A 51 58.51 10.15 19.70
C CYS A 51 59.49 10.72 20.75
N MET A 52 59.04 10.86 22.00
CA MET A 52 59.87 11.34 23.11
C MET A 52 61.02 10.37 23.46
N LEU A 53 60.76 9.06 23.42
CA LEU A 53 61.80 8.04 23.61
C LEU A 53 62.88 8.07 22.51
N ALA A 54 62.56 8.62 21.34
CA ALA A 54 63.50 8.83 20.24
C ALA A 54 64.26 10.17 20.33
N GLY A 55 64.06 10.96 21.40
CA GLY A 55 64.81 12.19 21.68
C GLY A 55 64.04 13.50 21.49
N SER A 56 62.76 13.45 21.12
CA SER A 56 61.93 14.67 21.06
C SER A 56 61.55 15.20 22.45
N THR A 57 61.46 16.52 22.56
CA THR A 57 61.02 17.25 23.77
C THR A 57 59.58 17.73 23.64
N ILE A 58 58.94 18.11 24.75
CA ILE A 58 57.55 18.60 24.74
C ILE A 58 57.37 19.89 23.91
N HIS A 59 58.44 20.62 23.64
CA HIS A 59 58.42 21.86 22.86
C HIS A 59 58.61 21.63 21.35
N ASP A 60 58.94 20.41 20.94
CA ASP A 60 59.01 20.05 19.53
C ASP A 60 57.61 20.01 18.91
N ARG A 61 57.55 20.18 17.59
CA ARG A 61 56.28 20.17 16.84
C ARG A 61 55.67 18.77 16.84
N VAL A 62 54.35 18.69 16.98
CA VAL A 62 53.58 17.43 16.95
C VAL A 62 53.74 16.70 15.62
N ALA A 63 54.08 17.39 14.52
CA ALA A 63 54.37 16.82 13.20
C ALA A 63 55.31 15.61 13.23
N THR A 64 56.28 15.57 14.15
CA THR A 64 57.24 14.45 14.27
C THR A 64 56.60 13.18 14.83
N CYS A 65 55.44 13.28 15.48
CA CYS A 65 54.76 12.19 16.16
C CYS A 65 53.46 11.76 15.47
N ILE A 66 53.11 12.34 14.31
CA ILE A 66 51.87 12.02 13.59
C ILE A 66 51.94 10.63 12.94
N ASN A 67 50.95 9.78 13.22
CA ASN A 67 50.71 8.58 12.42
C ASN A 67 49.90 8.94 11.16
N ARG A 68 50.58 8.99 10.01
CA ARG A 68 49.96 9.27 8.70
C ARG A 68 49.15 8.11 8.14
N ASN A 69 49.34 6.89 8.64
CA ASN A 69 48.56 5.71 8.27
C ASN A 69 47.49 5.42 9.34
N PHE A 70 46.44 6.24 9.36
CA PHE A 70 45.35 6.17 10.32
C PHE A 70 44.05 5.69 9.66
N VAL A 71 43.16 5.14 10.48
CA VAL A 71 41.85 4.65 10.05
C VAL A 71 40.83 5.79 10.12
N TRP A 72 40.05 5.97 9.05
CA TRP A 72 38.99 6.96 8.95
C TRP A 72 37.87 6.44 8.04
N ALA A 73 36.72 7.12 8.03
CA ALA A 73 35.62 6.82 7.12
C ALA A 73 35.13 8.08 6.41
N PRO A 74 34.65 7.98 5.15
CA PRO A 74 34.13 9.15 4.43
C PRO A 74 32.78 9.61 4.99
N ALA A 75 32.46 10.89 4.79
CA ALA A 75 31.14 11.45 5.05
C ALA A 75 30.08 10.66 4.26
N GLY A 76 29.02 10.24 4.96
CA GLY A 76 27.99 9.35 4.39
C GLY A 76 28.30 7.85 4.47
N ALA A 77 29.41 7.43 5.08
CA ALA A 77 29.70 6.02 5.32
C ALA A 77 28.55 5.32 6.08
N PRO A 78 28.14 4.10 5.66
CA PRO A 78 27.12 3.35 6.37
C PRO A 78 27.51 3.11 7.83
N ARG A 79 26.53 3.17 8.74
CA ARG A 79 26.72 2.86 10.16
C ARG A 79 27.46 1.53 10.37
N GLU A 80 27.11 0.51 9.60
CA GLU A 80 27.76 -0.80 9.64
C GLU A 80 29.27 -0.73 9.39
N GLN A 81 29.71 0.09 8.44
CA GLN A 81 31.13 0.28 8.14
C GLN A 81 31.86 0.90 9.34
N ILE A 82 31.29 1.96 9.92
CA ILE A 82 31.88 2.64 11.08
C ILE A 82 31.95 1.68 12.28
N LEU A 83 30.89 0.89 12.51
CA LEU A 83 30.88 -0.13 13.58
C LEU A 83 31.96 -1.20 13.36
N LYS A 84 32.14 -1.70 12.12
CA LYS A 84 33.20 -2.66 11.78
C LYS A 84 34.60 -2.09 12.06
N LEU A 85 34.83 -0.81 11.78
CA LEU A 85 36.10 -0.14 12.10
C LEU A 85 36.32 -0.03 13.62
N LEU A 86 35.28 0.29 14.38
CA LEU A 86 35.32 0.43 15.84
C LEU A 86 35.48 -0.92 16.59
N ASP A 87 34.96 -1.99 15.99
CA ASP A 87 35.07 -3.35 16.51
C ASP A 87 36.48 -3.91 16.35
N GLN A 88 37.08 -3.74 15.16
CA GLN A 88 38.28 -4.48 14.78
C GLN A 88 39.59 -3.68 14.79
N ARG A 89 39.56 -2.37 14.56
CA ARG A 89 40.77 -1.62 14.19
C ARG A 89 41.12 -0.46 15.10
N VAL A 90 40.13 0.32 15.55
CA VAL A 90 40.36 1.55 16.32
C VAL A 90 39.25 1.77 17.33
N HIS A 91 39.49 2.56 18.37
CA HIS A 91 38.45 2.93 19.35
C HIS A 91 37.68 4.21 18.98
N VAL A 92 38.22 4.98 18.02
CA VAL A 92 37.67 6.24 17.51
C VAL A 92 37.88 6.30 16.01
N VAL A 93 36.85 6.70 15.26
CA VAL A 93 36.87 6.84 13.80
C VAL A 93 36.49 8.28 13.43
N PRO A 94 37.39 9.06 12.82
CA PRO A 94 37.04 10.36 12.25
C PRO A 94 36.27 10.17 10.94
N ILE A 95 35.28 11.03 10.73
CA ILE A 95 34.50 11.14 9.49
C ILE A 95 35.02 12.32 8.70
N LEU A 96 35.48 12.08 7.47
CA LEU A 96 36.09 13.10 6.63
C LEU A 96 35.26 13.39 5.38
N ASP A 97 35.17 14.64 4.96
CA ASP A 97 34.58 15.03 3.66
C ASP A 97 35.51 14.71 2.48
N ALA A 98 35.09 15.08 1.26
CA ALA A 98 35.87 14.85 0.04
C ALA A 98 37.23 15.59 0.05
N GLU A 99 37.29 16.74 0.71
CA GLU A 99 38.49 17.57 0.90
C GLU A 99 39.38 17.09 2.06
N ARG A 100 39.00 16.00 2.75
CA ARG A 100 39.64 15.44 3.95
C ARG A 100 39.54 16.30 5.20
N ARG A 101 38.53 17.16 5.33
CA ARG A 101 38.26 17.92 6.55
C ARG A 101 37.37 17.12 7.49
N LEU A 102 37.51 17.35 8.79
CA LEU A 102 36.78 16.62 9.83
C LEU A 102 35.30 17.06 9.87
N VAL A 103 34.39 16.12 9.61
CA VAL A 103 32.94 16.31 9.66
C VAL A 103 32.37 15.89 11.01
N ASP A 104 32.75 14.70 11.49
CA ASP A 104 32.25 14.11 12.74
C ASP A 104 33.28 13.12 13.31
N VAL A 105 33.07 12.68 14.56
CA VAL A 105 33.92 11.68 15.23
C VAL A 105 33.03 10.66 15.94
N PHE A 106 33.23 9.38 15.64
CA PHE A 106 32.52 8.29 16.30
C PHE A 106 33.46 7.50 17.20
N SER A 107 32.99 7.11 18.38
CA SER A 107 33.69 6.18 19.26
C SER A 107 32.74 5.05 19.68
N ARG A 108 33.26 4.08 20.45
CA ARG A 108 32.43 2.99 21.00
C ARG A 108 31.25 3.50 21.86
N GLU A 109 31.47 4.59 22.59
CA GLU A 109 30.48 5.19 23.48
C GLU A 109 29.73 6.35 22.81
N LEU A 110 30.34 6.94 21.78
CA LEU A 110 29.78 8.06 21.04
C LEU A 110 29.33 7.60 19.66
N PHE A 111 28.08 7.16 19.58
CA PHE A 111 27.41 6.89 18.31
C PHE A 111 26.00 7.49 18.30
N ASN A 112 25.90 8.74 17.83
CA ASN A 112 24.63 9.44 17.75
C ASN A 112 23.64 8.66 16.86
N LEU A 113 22.47 8.34 17.41
CA LEU A 113 21.34 7.89 16.59
C LEU A 113 20.87 9.08 15.74
N SER A 114 20.45 8.80 14.51
CA SER A 114 19.84 9.83 13.69
C SER A 114 18.56 10.35 14.34
N GLU A 115 18.27 11.62 14.09
CA GLU A 115 16.97 12.21 14.41
C GLU A 115 15.82 11.36 13.87
N GLU A 116 14.70 11.40 14.59
CA GLU A 116 13.49 10.71 14.15
C GLU A 116 13.08 11.22 12.77
N SER A 117 13.00 10.26 11.85
CA SER A 117 12.59 10.46 10.47
C SER A 117 11.08 10.59 10.37
N GLU A 118 10.60 11.35 9.39
CA GLU A 118 9.16 11.48 9.15
C GLU A 118 8.55 10.10 8.85
N VAL A 119 7.50 9.74 9.60
CA VAL A 119 6.82 8.44 9.47
C VAL A 119 5.51 8.63 8.72
N PHE A 120 5.31 7.81 7.70
CA PHE A 120 4.04 7.73 6.98
C PHE A 120 3.55 6.28 6.93
N ALA A 121 2.24 6.10 6.86
CA ALA A 121 1.59 4.82 6.60
C ALA A 121 1.17 4.75 5.14
N ARG A 122 1.24 3.54 4.56
CA ARG A 122 0.66 3.23 3.27
C ARG A 122 -0.27 2.05 3.41
N GLY A 123 -1.31 2.06 2.59
CA GLY A 123 -2.30 1.01 2.48
C GLY A 123 -2.56 0.74 1.01
N ARG A 124 -2.68 -0.53 0.64
CA ARG A 124 -3.25 -0.92 -0.65
C ARG A 124 -4.24 -2.05 -0.44
N SER A 125 -5.37 -1.96 -1.14
CA SER A 125 -6.43 -2.95 -1.08
C SER A 125 -6.80 -3.38 -2.51
N PRO A 126 -6.94 -4.68 -2.79
CA PRO A 126 -7.26 -5.16 -4.13
C PRO A 126 -8.75 -5.06 -4.44
N VAL A 127 -9.09 -4.83 -5.70
CA VAL A 127 -10.47 -4.97 -6.18
C VAL A 127 -10.88 -6.43 -6.30
N ARG A 128 -12.19 -6.66 -6.49
CA ARG A 128 -12.78 -7.99 -6.56
C ARG A 128 -13.62 -8.20 -7.81
N ILE A 129 -13.63 -9.44 -8.29
CA ILE A 129 -14.62 -9.96 -9.25
C ILE A 129 -15.50 -10.99 -8.52
N SER A 130 -16.77 -11.09 -8.89
CA SER A 130 -17.67 -12.12 -8.35
C SER A 130 -18.13 -13.06 -9.45
N PHE A 131 -18.11 -14.38 -9.20
CA PHE A 131 -18.60 -15.36 -10.17
C PHE A 131 -20.13 -15.52 -10.04
N SER A 132 -20.68 -15.53 -8.83
CA SER A 132 -22.14 -15.59 -8.60
C SER A 132 -22.50 -15.08 -7.20
N GLY A 133 -23.80 -14.91 -6.94
CA GLY A 133 -24.33 -14.60 -5.60
C GLY A 133 -24.71 -13.16 -5.35
N GLY A 134 -24.27 -12.24 -6.21
CA GLY A 134 -24.54 -10.81 -6.04
C GLY A 134 -26.03 -10.49 -6.04
N GLY A 135 -26.46 -9.73 -5.03
CA GLY A 135 -27.87 -9.46 -4.73
C GLY A 135 -28.37 -10.29 -3.53
N THR A 136 -27.80 -11.47 -3.28
CA THR A 136 -28.11 -12.25 -2.07
C THR A 136 -27.39 -11.73 -0.83
N ASP A 137 -26.34 -10.93 -1.04
CA ASP A 137 -25.56 -10.25 0.01
C ASP A 137 -26.20 -8.93 0.47
N LEU A 138 -27.46 -8.68 0.12
CA LEU A 138 -28.23 -7.54 0.60
C LEU A 138 -28.95 -7.89 1.90
N THR A 139 -28.86 -7.03 2.93
CA THR A 139 -29.43 -7.30 4.26
C THR A 139 -30.90 -7.71 4.23
N HIS A 140 -31.72 -7.03 3.44
CA HIS A 140 -33.14 -7.36 3.35
C HIS A 140 -33.39 -8.75 2.75
N TYR A 141 -32.53 -9.21 1.84
CA TYR A 141 -32.68 -10.53 1.23
C TYR A 141 -32.34 -11.64 2.22
N PHE A 142 -31.13 -11.63 2.78
CA PHE A 142 -30.68 -12.74 3.62
C PHE A 142 -31.35 -12.80 4.99
N VAL A 143 -31.96 -11.70 5.47
CA VAL A 143 -32.79 -11.70 6.69
C VAL A 143 -34.17 -12.31 6.42
N ALA A 144 -34.76 -12.05 5.24
CA ALA A 144 -36.08 -12.57 4.89
C ALA A 144 -36.05 -14.00 4.34
N ASN A 145 -34.87 -14.52 4.01
CA ASN A 145 -34.67 -15.83 3.41
C ASN A 145 -33.66 -16.64 4.25
N ASP A 146 -33.34 -17.86 3.82
CA ASP A 146 -32.40 -18.77 4.48
C ASP A 146 -30.92 -18.33 4.34
N GLY A 147 -30.61 -17.04 4.48
CA GLY A 147 -29.26 -16.50 4.27
C GLY A 147 -28.89 -16.28 2.80
N GLY A 148 -27.80 -15.54 2.58
CA GLY A 148 -27.21 -15.21 1.28
C GLY A 148 -25.86 -15.89 1.07
N ALA A 149 -25.40 -15.95 -0.18
CA ALA A 149 -24.08 -16.50 -0.47
C ALA A 149 -23.45 -15.87 -1.71
N VAL A 150 -22.14 -15.59 -1.64
CA VAL A 150 -21.34 -15.06 -2.76
C VAL A 150 -20.10 -15.91 -2.93
N ILE A 151 -19.64 -16.03 -4.18
CA ILE A 151 -18.30 -16.54 -4.49
C ILE A 151 -17.55 -15.51 -5.33
N SER A 152 -16.40 -15.08 -4.83
CA SER A 152 -15.62 -13.99 -5.40
C SER A 152 -14.13 -14.26 -5.31
N ALA A 153 -13.35 -13.48 -6.07
CA ALA A 153 -11.90 -13.49 -6.03
C ALA A 153 -11.36 -12.06 -6.20
N THR A 154 -10.27 -11.73 -5.51
CA THR A 154 -9.56 -10.46 -5.72
C THR A 154 -8.57 -10.54 -6.87
N ILE A 155 -8.32 -9.41 -7.52
CA ILE A 155 -7.41 -9.30 -8.67
C ILE A 155 -6.38 -8.19 -8.44
N LYS A 156 -5.27 -8.21 -9.19
CA LYS A 156 -4.14 -7.26 -9.08
C LYS A 156 -4.44 -5.88 -9.68
N MET A 157 -5.48 -5.23 -9.19
CA MET A 157 -5.78 -3.80 -9.38
C MET A 157 -6.15 -3.27 -8.00
N TYR A 158 -5.60 -2.13 -7.60
CA TYR A 158 -5.68 -1.69 -6.21
C TYR A 158 -6.22 -0.26 -6.07
N ALA A 159 -6.75 0.04 -4.90
CA ALA A 159 -6.74 1.41 -4.39
C ALA A 159 -5.54 1.57 -3.46
N HIS A 160 -4.94 2.76 -3.49
CA HIS A 160 -3.78 3.13 -2.71
C HIS A 160 -4.13 4.30 -1.80
N ALA A 161 -3.67 4.23 -0.56
CA ALA A 161 -3.73 5.32 0.39
C ALA A 161 -2.33 5.58 0.97
N THR A 162 -1.97 6.85 1.13
CA THR A 162 -0.76 7.28 1.83
C THR A 162 -1.16 8.30 2.88
N LEU A 163 -0.83 8.03 4.14
CA LEU A 163 -1.23 8.85 5.28
C LEU A 163 0.02 9.31 6.04
N ARG A 164 0.11 10.61 6.27
CA ARG A 164 1.13 11.22 7.13
C ARG A 164 0.46 11.94 8.30
N ARG A 165 0.94 11.72 9.52
CA ARG A 165 0.49 12.49 10.69
C ARG A 165 1.10 13.88 10.66
N ARG A 166 0.31 14.88 11.05
CA ARG A 166 0.77 16.25 11.27
C ARG A 166 0.86 16.53 12.76
N SER A 167 1.69 17.52 13.11
CA SER A 167 1.81 18.03 14.48
C SER A 167 0.70 19.03 14.84
N ASP A 168 0.08 19.66 13.84
CA ASP A 168 -1.08 20.53 13.97
C ASP A 168 -2.39 19.73 13.78
N PRO A 169 -3.58 20.29 14.07
CA PRO A 169 -4.86 19.59 13.88
C PRO A 169 -5.37 19.60 12.43
N SER A 170 -4.63 20.22 11.50
CA SER A 170 -5.07 20.43 10.12
C SER A 170 -5.23 19.11 9.36
N ILE A 171 -6.23 19.06 8.49
CA ILE A 171 -6.56 17.92 7.64
C ILE A 171 -6.42 18.34 6.19
N ARG A 172 -5.65 17.57 5.42
CA ARG A 172 -5.57 17.69 3.96
C ARG A 172 -5.81 16.34 3.31
N ILE A 173 -6.75 16.27 2.38
CA ILE A 173 -7.09 15.05 1.64
C ILE A 173 -6.98 15.35 0.15
N TYR A 174 -6.15 14.59 -0.55
CA TYR A 174 -5.98 14.71 -2.00
C TYR A 174 -6.38 13.42 -2.70
N SER A 175 -7.22 13.54 -3.73
CA SER A 175 -7.53 12.44 -4.64
C SER A 175 -6.85 12.67 -5.98
N HIS A 176 -5.94 11.77 -6.36
CA HIS A 176 -5.24 11.83 -7.65
C HIS A 176 -6.21 11.59 -8.82
N ASP A 177 -7.21 10.73 -8.63
CA ASP A 177 -8.17 10.36 -9.68
C ASP A 177 -9.11 11.52 -10.04
N PHE A 178 -9.59 12.26 -9.03
CA PHE A 178 -10.45 13.43 -9.23
C PHE A 178 -9.67 14.74 -9.34
N ARG A 179 -8.36 14.73 -9.07
CA ARG A 179 -7.49 15.91 -9.00
C ARG A 179 -8.05 17.03 -8.11
N CYS A 180 -8.68 16.66 -7.01
CA CYS A 180 -9.26 17.59 -6.06
C CYS A 180 -8.65 17.47 -4.67
N THR A 181 -8.64 18.59 -3.94
CA THR A 181 -8.13 18.69 -2.57
C THR A 181 -9.26 19.14 -1.66
N VAL A 182 -9.40 18.48 -0.51
CA VAL A 182 -10.25 18.89 0.60
C VAL A 182 -9.35 19.25 1.78
N GLU A 183 -9.52 20.45 2.30
CA GLU A 183 -8.78 20.96 3.46
C GLU A 183 -9.75 21.39 4.58
N ALA A 184 -9.33 21.20 5.83
CA ALA A 184 -10.06 21.64 7.01
C ALA A 184 -9.08 21.89 8.16
N ASP A 185 -9.38 22.87 9.03
CA ASP A 185 -8.49 23.17 10.17
C ASP A 185 -8.49 22.06 11.22
N ASN A 186 -9.57 21.27 11.26
CA ASN A 186 -9.77 20.15 12.18
C ASN A 186 -10.92 19.26 11.70
N LEU A 187 -11.09 18.12 12.38
CA LEU A 187 -12.12 17.11 12.05
C LEU A 187 -13.55 17.66 12.08
N ALA A 188 -13.86 18.63 12.97
CA ALA A 188 -15.22 19.17 13.09
C ALA A 188 -15.62 19.99 11.84
N GLN A 189 -14.65 20.56 11.12
CA GLN A 189 -14.87 21.38 9.93
C GLN A 189 -14.83 20.60 8.61
N LEU A 190 -14.48 19.31 8.60
CA LEU A 190 -14.32 18.51 7.38
C LEU A 190 -15.63 18.36 6.55
N GLY A 191 -16.80 18.55 7.20
CA GLY A 191 -18.11 18.40 6.57
C GLY A 191 -18.51 16.94 6.29
N THR A 192 -19.72 16.73 5.74
CA THR A 192 -20.35 15.39 5.66
C THR A 192 -20.72 14.95 4.24
N GLY A 193 -20.45 15.77 3.23
CA GLY A 193 -20.82 15.52 1.84
C GLY A 193 -19.97 16.29 0.83
N GLY A 194 -20.51 16.49 -0.37
CA GLY A 194 -19.81 17.13 -1.48
C GLY A 194 -18.69 16.26 -2.04
N GLU A 195 -17.60 16.90 -2.47
CA GLU A 195 -16.42 16.18 -2.96
C GLU A 195 -15.86 15.23 -1.91
N LEU A 196 -15.43 14.05 -2.37
CA LEU A 196 -14.82 13.00 -1.54
C LEU A 196 -15.69 12.58 -0.34
N ALA A 197 -17.03 12.63 -0.47
CA ALA A 197 -17.97 12.29 0.61
C ALA A 197 -17.68 10.93 1.29
N LEU A 198 -17.29 9.92 0.51
CA LEU A 198 -16.90 8.60 1.03
C LEU A 198 -15.68 8.68 1.96
N ILE A 199 -14.63 9.36 1.51
CA ILE A 199 -13.39 9.53 2.29
C ILE A 199 -13.67 10.33 3.56
N LYS A 200 -14.46 11.41 3.47
CA LYS A 200 -14.90 12.19 4.63
C LYS A 200 -15.70 11.34 5.62
N SER A 201 -16.59 10.47 5.12
CA SER A 201 -17.38 9.55 5.95
C SER A 201 -16.47 8.59 6.73
N VAL A 202 -15.48 7.98 6.06
CA VAL A 202 -14.49 7.09 6.68
C VAL A 202 -13.69 7.82 7.77
N VAL A 203 -13.16 9.02 7.47
CA VAL A 203 -12.40 9.82 8.45
C VAL A 203 -13.26 10.18 9.67
N ARG A 204 -14.53 10.55 9.45
CA ARG A 204 -15.47 10.88 10.54
C ARG A 204 -15.91 9.67 11.35
N LEU A 205 -15.89 8.47 10.77
CA LEU A 205 -16.09 7.23 11.50
C LEU A 205 -14.89 6.94 12.42
N ILE A 206 -13.67 7.06 11.88
CA ILE A 206 -12.41 6.79 12.58
C ILE A 206 -12.16 7.78 13.73
N LYS A 207 -12.48 9.06 13.51
CA LYS A 207 -12.26 10.17 14.46
C LYS A 207 -10.81 10.26 14.96
N PRO A 208 -9.83 10.48 14.07
CA PRO A 208 -8.43 10.62 14.48
C PRO A 208 -8.26 11.83 15.42
N THR A 209 -7.39 11.68 16.43
CA THR A 209 -7.09 12.72 17.44
C THR A 209 -5.94 13.64 17.03
N TYR A 210 -5.51 13.58 15.78
CA TYR A 210 -4.39 14.33 15.22
C TYR A 210 -4.72 14.84 13.81
N GLY A 211 -4.07 15.92 13.37
CA GLY A 211 -4.11 16.34 11.97
C GLY A 211 -3.33 15.40 11.08
N PHE A 212 -3.65 15.40 9.78
CA PHE A 212 -3.03 14.48 8.84
C PHE A 212 -3.09 14.98 7.39
N GLU A 213 -2.23 14.40 6.56
CA GLU A 213 -2.32 14.47 5.11
C GLU A 213 -2.60 13.08 4.58
N LEU A 214 -3.64 12.96 3.75
CA LEU A 214 -4.07 11.72 3.12
C LEU A 214 -4.08 11.89 1.61
N GLU A 215 -3.36 11.04 0.91
CA GLU A 215 -3.43 10.93 -0.56
C GLU A 215 -4.03 9.60 -0.96
N VAL A 216 -4.91 9.61 -1.97
CA VAL A 216 -5.61 8.43 -2.47
C VAL A 216 -5.57 8.37 -4.00
N SER A 217 -5.35 7.18 -4.54
CA SER A 217 -5.42 6.87 -5.98
C SER A 217 -5.97 5.46 -6.23
N ALA A 218 -6.46 5.20 -7.44
CA ALA A 218 -6.96 3.87 -7.84
C ALA A 218 -6.50 3.45 -9.24
N ASP A 219 -6.23 2.16 -9.42
CA ASP A 219 -5.83 1.56 -10.71
C ASP A 219 -7.02 1.33 -11.66
N PHE A 220 -8.23 1.73 -11.26
CA PHE A 220 -9.47 1.40 -11.94
C PHE A 220 -10.42 2.60 -12.01
N PRO A 221 -11.27 2.70 -13.05
CA PRO A 221 -12.22 3.79 -13.17
C PRO A 221 -13.35 3.68 -12.15
N VAL A 222 -13.92 4.84 -11.82
CA VAL A 222 -15.14 4.95 -11.01
C VAL A 222 -16.29 4.24 -11.73
N GLY A 223 -17.14 3.53 -10.97
CA GLY A 223 -18.28 2.81 -11.56
C GLY A 223 -17.87 1.59 -12.40
N SER A 224 -16.67 1.05 -12.19
CA SER A 224 -16.17 -0.16 -12.86
C SER A 224 -16.91 -1.45 -12.49
N GLY A 225 -17.70 -1.44 -11.42
CA GLY A 225 -18.33 -2.66 -10.90
C GLY A 225 -17.37 -3.57 -10.13
N LEU A 226 -16.12 -3.13 -9.87
CA LEU A 226 -15.07 -3.90 -9.19
C LEU A 226 -15.04 -3.72 -7.65
N GLY A 227 -16.04 -3.04 -7.07
CA GLY A 227 -16.15 -2.81 -5.62
C GLY A 227 -15.37 -1.59 -5.13
N GLY A 228 -15.11 -0.63 -6.03
CA GLY A 228 -14.20 0.49 -5.81
C GLY A 228 -14.38 1.26 -4.50
N SER A 229 -15.63 1.54 -4.08
CA SER A 229 -15.89 2.23 -2.81
C SER A 229 -15.31 1.51 -1.60
N ALA A 230 -15.53 0.19 -1.50
CA ALA A 230 -15.03 -0.62 -0.40
C ALA A 230 -13.50 -0.72 -0.40
N VAL A 231 -12.91 -0.80 -1.60
CA VAL A 231 -11.47 -0.91 -1.82
C VAL A 231 -10.76 0.37 -1.37
N VAL A 232 -11.31 1.54 -1.73
CA VAL A 232 -10.81 2.85 -1.27
C VAL A 232 -10.96 2.99 0.26
N SER A 233 -12.15 2.70 0.80
CA SER A 233 -12.40 2.79 2.24
C SER A 233 -11.45 1.91 3.06
N SER A 234 -11.26 0.65 2.66
CA SER A 234 -10.37 -0.28 3.36
C SER A 234 -8.90 0.16 3.31
N ALA A 235 -8.41 0.68 2.19
CA ALA A 235 -7.05 1.22 2.10
C ALA A 235 -6.83 2.40 3.07
N ILE A 236 -7.82 3.30 3.18
CA ILE A 236 -7.77 4.45 4.10
C ILE A 236 -7.85 3.99 5.55
N ILE A 237 -8.82 3.15 5.91
CA ILE A 237 -8.97 2.62 7.27
C ILE A 237 -7.68 1.91 7.67
N GLY A 238 -7.11 1.10 6.78
CA GLY A 238 -5.84 0.43 6.99
C GLY A 238 -4.68 1.39 7.30
N CYS A 239 -4.55 2.50 6.57
CA CYS A 239 -3.55 3.53 6.87
C CYS A 239 -3.72 4.12 8.28
N PHE A 240 -4.95 4.42 8.70
CA PHE A 240 -5.19 4.90 10.06
C PHE A 240 -4.91 3.82 11.10
N ASN A 241 -5.21 2.56 10.79
CA ASN A 241 -4.98 1.42 11.66
C ASN A 241 -3.49 1.24 12.01
N GLU A 242 -2.59 1.52 11.06
CA GLU A 242 -1.14 1.53 11.34
C GLU A 242 -0.77 2.44 12.51
N PHE A 243 -1.42 3.58 12.68
CA PHE A 243 -1.12 4.53 13.75
C PHE A 243 -1.86 4.26 15.08
N ARG A 244 -2.67 3.20 15.16
CA ARG A 244 -3.34 2.78 16.39
C ARG A 244 -2.47 1.84 17.21
N SER A 245 -2.60 1.92 18.54
CA SER A 245 -2.02 0.94 19.47
C SER A 245 -2.89 -0.31 19.58
N ASP A 246 -4.19 -0.15 19.43
CA ASP A 246 -5.24 -1.16 19.43
C ASP A 246 -5.75 -1.36 18.00
N GLN A 247 -4.92 -2.01 17.18
CA GLN A 247 -5.24 -2.22 15.77
C GLN A 247 -6.53 -3.04 15.62
N TRP A 248 -7.41 -2.56 14.74
CA TRP A 248 -8.59 -3.28 14.30
C TRP A 248 -8.20 -4.53 13.53
N ASP A 249 -8.99 -5.58 13.70
CA ASP A 249 -8.89 -6.79 12.89
C ASP A 249 -9.55 -6.62 11.51
N ARG A 250 -9.50 -7.68 10.70
CA ARG A 250 -10.03 -7.67 9.33
C ARG A 250 -11.56 -7.54 9.28
N HIS A 251 -12.28 -8.10 10.24
CA HIS A 251 -13.74 -7.98 10.30
C HIS A 251 -14.13 -6.55 10.64
N GLU A 252 -13.52 -5.98 11.67
CA GLU A 252 -13.75 -4.60 12.09
C GLU A 252 -13.49 -3.62 10.93
N ILE A 253 -12.39 -3.77 10.19
CA ILE A 253 -12.09 -2.91 9.03
C ILE A 253 -13.16 -3.04 7.93
N ALA A 254 -13.61 -4.26 7.62
CA ALA A 254 -14.65 -4.48 6.61
C ALA A 254 -16.00 -3.88 7.04
N GLU A 255 -16.37 -4.05 8.31
CA GLU A 255 -17.61 -3.53 8.89
C GLU A 255 -17.59 -2.00 9.00
N MET A 256 -16.44 -1.40 9.34
CA MET A 256 -16.27 0.05 9.30
C MET A 256 -16.42 0.61 7.90
N ALA A 257 -15.86 -0.05 6.88
CA ALA A 257 -16.05 0.33 5.49
C ALA A 257 -17.53 0.24 5.07
N PHE A 258 -18.24 -0.78 5.55
CA PHE A 258 -19.68 -0.92 5.33
C PHE A 258 -20.46 0.19 6.03
N GLN A 259 -20.16 0.49 7.29
CA GLN A 259 -20.81 1.56 8.05
C GLN A 259 -20.64 2.93 7.39
N ALA A 260 -19.42 3.27 6.98
CA ALA A 260 -19.11 4.55 6.36
C ALA A 260 -19.89 4.77 5.05
N GLU A 261 -20.08 3.73 4.24
CA GLU A 261 -20.77 3.82 2.96
C GLU A 261 -22.29 3.63 3.08
N ARG A 262 -22.73 2.56 3.75
CA ARG A 262 -24.13 2.13 3.77
C ARG A 262 -24.95 2.90 4.79
N LEU A 263 -24.41 3.15 5.98
CA LEU A 263 -25.16 3.75 7.08
C LEU A 263 -24.96 5.26 7.14
N MET A 264 -23.72 5.74 7.05
CA MET A 264 -23.43 7.18 7.19
C MET A 264 -23.74 7.99 5.93
N LEU A 265 -23.51 7.43 4.74
CA LEU A 265 -23.87 8.08 3.47
C LEU A 265 -25.23 7.64 2.92
N ASN A 266 -25.89 6.66 3.57
CA ASN A 266 -27.17 6.10 3.14
C ASN A 266 -27.15 5.60 1.68
N ILE A 267 -26.02 5.03 1.22
CA ILE A 267 -25.88 4.47 -0.13
C ILE A 267 -26.23 2.98 -0.07
N PRO A 268 -27.33 2.52 -0.69
CA PRO A 268 -27.69 1.10 -0.64
C PRO A 268 -26.67 0.22 -1.36
N GLY A 269 -26.43 -0.98 -0.81
CA GLY A 269 -25.60 -2.01 -1.41
C GLY A 269 -25.40 -3.18 -0.45
N GLY A 270 -24.68 -4.20 -0.92
CA GLY A 270 -24.44 -5.43 -0.18
C GLY A 270 -23.17 -5.42 0.66
N TRP A 271 -22.86 -6.58 1.24
CA TRP A 271 -21.74 -6.79 2.16
C TRP A 271 -20.49 -7.38 1.49
N GLN A 272 -20.59 -7.94 0.28
CA GLN A 272 -19.50 -8.74 -0.30
C GLN A 272 -18.20 -7.94 -0.55
N ASP A 273 -18.32 -6.67 -0.93
CA ASP A 273 -17.20 -5.87 -1.44
C ASP A 273 -16.16 -5.60 -0.35
N GLN A 274 -16.65 -5.24 0.84
CA GLN A 274 -15.86 -4.94 2.03
C GLN A 274 -15.09 -6.17 2.52
N TYR A 275 -15.76 -7.32 2.62
CA TYR A 275 -15.07 -8.55 3.00
C TYR A 275 -14.08 -9.02 1.93
N ALA A 276 -14.45 -8.96 0.64
CA ALA A 276 -13.58 -9.44 -0.43
C ALA A 276 -12.26 -8.68 -0.47
N THR A 277 -12.31 -7.35 -0.42
CA THR A 277 -11.10 -6.51 -0.52
C THR A 277 -10.22 -6.63 0.74
N VAL A 278 -10.81 -6.74 1.93
CA VAL A 278 -10.03 -6.82 3.17
C VAL A 278 -9.39 -8.20 3.35
N PHE A 279 -10.09 -9.29 3.01
CA PHE A 279 -9.56 -10.65 3.19
C PHE A 279 -8.66 -11.09 2.02
N GLY A 280 -9.05 -10.77 0.80
CA GLY A 280 -8.35 -11.17 -0.43
C GLY A 280 -8.47 -12.66 -0.76
N GLY A 281 -7.94 -13.03 -1.92
CA GLY A 281 -8.00 -14.37 -2.47
C GLY A 281 -9.39 -14.76 -2.96
N PHE A 282 -9.57 -16.06 -3.16
CA PHE A 282 -10.85 -16.67 -3.49
C PHE A 282 -11.64 -16.92 -2.22
N ASN A 283 -12.88 -16.43 -2.15
CA ASN A 283 -13.72 -16.58 -0.98
C ASN A 283 -15.11 -17.05 -1.37
N HIS A 284 -15.61 -18.02 -0.59
CA HIS A 284 -17.03 -18.27 -0.46
C HIS A 284 -17.53 -17.57 0.80
N MET A 285 -18.48 -16.67 0.64
CA MET A 285 -19.05 -15.89 1.73
C MET A 285 -20.49 -16.30 1.94
N GLU A 286 -20.88 -16.47 3.19
CA GLU A 286 -22.25 -16.75 3.61
C GLU A 286 -22.72 -15.62 4.53
N PHE A 287 -23.91 -15.09 4.27
CA PHE A 287 -24.47 -13.93 4.98
C PHE A 287 -25.73 -14.36 5.73
N PHE A 288 -25.77 -14.13 7.03
CA PHE A 288 -26.90 -14.41 7.89
C PHE A 288 -27.29 -13.17 8.70
N SER A 289 -28.44 -13.22 9.37
CA SER A 289 -28.95 -12.10 10.17
C SER A 289 -28.10 -11.79 11.40
N ASP A 290 -27.39 -12.80 11.93
CA ASP A 290 -26.58 -12.74 13.15
C ASP A 290 -25.06 -12.65 12.85
N GLN A 291 -24.59 -13.23 11.74
CA GLN A 291 -23.17 -13.22 11.39
C GLN A 291 -22.89 -13.36 9.88
N ASN A 292 -21.72 -12.88 9.47
CA ASN A 292 -21.17 -13.09 8.14
C ASN A 292 -19.96 -14.02 8.22
N THR A 293 -19.96 -15.09 7.43
CA THR A 293 -18.89 -16.09 7.40
C THR A 293 -18.09 -15.97 6.10
N ILE A 294 -16.77 -15.83 6.23
CA ILE A 294 -15.85 -15.72 5.10
C ILE A 294 -15.02 -17.01 5.07
N VAL A 295 -15.20 -17.81 4.03
CA VAL A 295 -14.51 -19.10 3.84
C VAL A 295 -13.51 -18.99 2.68
N PRO A 296 -12.20 -18.84 2.97
CA PRO A 296 -11.17 -18.85 1.94
C PRO A 296 -11.16 -20.19 1.20
N LEU A 297 -11.12 -20.14 -0.13
CA LEU A 297 -11.01 -21.31 -0.98
C LEU A 297 -9.54 -21.51 -1.37
N ARG A 298 -8.96 -22.62 -0.91
CA ARG A 298 -7.62 -23.05 -1.34
C ARG A 298 -7.75 -23.78 -2.67
N LEU A 299 -7.17 -23.22 -3.72
CA LEU A 299 -7.15 -23.79 -5.07
C LEU A 299 -5.72 -24.18 -5.43
N ASP A 300 -5.56 -25.25 -6.19
CA ASP A 300 -4.26 -25.60 -6.78
C ASP A 300 -3.80 -24.50 -7.74
N SER A 301 -2.49 -24.26 -7.78
CA SER A 301 -1.88 -23.23 -8.64
C SER A 301 -2.18 -23.43 -10.12
N SER A 302 -2.32 -24.68 -10.58
CA SER A 302 -2.74 -25.01 -11.94
C SER A 302 -4.19 -24.61 -12.25
N ILE A 303 -5.10 -24.69 -11.26
CA ILE A 303 -6.48 -24.24 -11.41
C ILE A 303 -6.52 -22.73 -11.53
N ILE A 304 -5.73 -22.01 -10.71
CA ILE A 304 -5.63 -20.55 -10.78
C ILE A 304 -5.07 -20.12 -12.14
N ALA A 305 -3.97 -20.73 -12.59
CA ALA A 305 -3.35 -20.43 -13.88
C ALA A 305 -4.31 -20.66 -15.06
N GLU A 306 -5.01 -21.81 -15.10
CA GLU A 306 -5.99 -22.09 -16.15
C GLU A 306 -7.17 -21.11 -16.11
N LEU A 307 -7.62 -20.69 -14.92
CA LEU A 307 -8.70 -19.72 -14.79
C LEU A 307 -8.28 -18.32 -15.29
N GLU A 308 -7.04 -17.89 -15.05
CA GLU A 308 -6.50 -16.64 -15.62
C GLU A 308 -6.47 -16.68 -17.16
N GLU A 309 -6.08 -17.82 -17.74
CA GLU A 309 -6.06 -18.03 -19.20
C GLU A 309 -7.47 -18.27 -19.79
N SER A 310 -8.45 -18.65 -18.96
CA SER A 310 -9.83 -18.88 -19.40
C SER A 310 -10.75 -17.66 -19.21
N LEU A 311 -10.30 -16.59 -18.54
CA LEU A 311 -11.12 -15.41 -18.29
C LEU A 311 -10.63 -14.15 -19.02
N VAL A 312 -11.56 -13.45 -19.65
CA VAL A 312 -11.35 -12.13 -20.28
C VAL A 312 -12.15 -11.09 -19.52
N LEU A 313 -11.49 -10.02 -19.08
CA LEU A 313 -12.12 -8.86 -18.45
C LEU A 313 -12.35 -7.79 -19.52
N CYS A 314 -13.59 -7.39 -19.76
CA CYS A 314 -13.96 -6.48 -20.85
C CYS A 314 -14.67 -5.23 -20.29
N TYR A 315 -14.12 -4.04 -20.53
CA TYR A 315 -14.73 -2.78 -20.08
C TYR A 315 -15.82 -2.32 -21.06
N ALA A 316 -17.05 -2.24 -20.56
CA ALA A 316 -18.24 -1.81 -21.31
C ALA A 316 -18.57 -0.32 -21.11
N GLY A 317 -17.62 0.47 -20.60
CA GLY A 317 -17.82 1.88 -20.26
C GLY A 317 -18.29 2.09 -18.83
N SER A 318 -18.42 3.36 -18.42
CA SER A 318 -18.80 3.72 -17.05
C SER A 318 -20.24 3.30 -16.74
N GLY A 319 -20.44 2.59 -15.63
CA GLY A 319 -21.78 2.23 -15.16
C GLY A 319 -22.63 3.43 -14.74
N ARG A 320 -23.95 3.30 -14.89
CA ARG A 320 -24.92 4.19 -14.24
C ARG A 320 -24.90 3.99 -12.71
N ASP A 321 -25.40 4.98 -11.96
CA ASP A 321 -25.47 5.00 -10.48
C ASP A 321 -25.81 3.62 -9.87
N SER A 322 -24.81 2.91 -9.35
CA SER A 322 -24.97 1.59 -8.72
C SER A 322 -25.89 1.63 -7.51
N GLY A 323 -25.94 2.77 -6.81
CA GLY A 323 -26.87 3.00 -5.71
C GLY A 323 -28.32 3.02 -6.19
N ALA A 324 -28.61 3.55 -7.38
CA ALA A 324 -29.95 3.51 -7.97
C ALA A 324 -30.38 2.09 -8.31
N ILE A 325 -29.46 1.24 -8.76
CA ILE A 325 -29.73 -0.17 -9.05
C ILE A 325 -30.00 -0.94 -7.76
N HIS A 326 -29.22 -0.70 -6.71
CA HIS A 326 -29.49 -1.33 -5.41
C HIS A 326 -30.78 -0.83 -4.76
N ARG A 327 -31.15 0.45 -4.93
CA ARG A 327 -32.47 0.97 -4.53
C ARG A 327 -33.59 0.23 -5.25
N ASP A 328 -33.42 0.01 -6.55
CA ASP A 328 -34.39 -0.70 -7.37
C ASP A 328 -34.51 -2.17 -6.97
N GLN A 329 -33.39 -2.88 -6.77
CA GLN A 329 -33.38 -4.25 -6.25
C GLN A 329 -34.07 -4.33 -4.88
N LYS A 330 -33.79 -3.38 -3.99
CA LYS A 330 -34.48 -3.27 -2.70
C LYS A 330 -35.97 -2.95 -2.88
N ALA A 331 -36.39 -2.23 -3.91
CA ALA A 331 -37.82 -2.02 -4.17
C ALA A 331 -38.50 -3.29 -4.71
N GLN A 332 -37.79 -4.05 -5.54
CA GLN A 332 -38.29 -5.27 -6.18
C GLN A 332 -38.13 -6.54 -5.32
N HIS A 333 -37.50 -6.45 -4.15
CA HIS A 333 -37.06 -7.61 -3.36
C HIS A 333 -38.19 -8.56 -2.90
N GLU A 334 -39.43 -8.07 -2.83
CA GLU A 334 -40.61 -8.86 -2.46
C GLU A 334 -41.30 -9.50 -3.67
N THR A 335 -40.89 -9.16 -4.90
CA THR A 335 -41.46 -9.78 -6.10
C THR A 335 -41.03 -11.24 -6.22
N SER A 336 -41.97 -12.11 -6.61
CA SER A 336 -41.69 -13.55 -6.76
C SER A 336 -40.52 -13.81 -7.70
N ASP A 337 -40.40 -13.03 -8.78
CA ASP A 337 -39.32 -13.16 -9.76
C ASP A 337 -37.95 -12.79 -9.18
N ALA A 338 -37.85 -11.69 -8.42
CA ALA A 338 -36.58 -11.28 -7.82
C ALA A 338 -36.12 -12.27 -6.73
N VAL A 339 -37.06 -12.78 -5.92
CA VAL A 339 -36.76 -13.80 -4.91
C VAL A 339 -36.27 -15.09 -5.57
N ALA A 340 -36.96 -15.57 -6.61
CA ALA A 340 -36.57 -16.77 -7.35
C ALA A 340 -35.21 -16.58 -8.05
N ALA A 341 -34.96 -15.42 -8.62
CA ALA A 341 -33.68 -15.07 -9.24
C ALA A 341 -32.52 -15.07 -8.23
N ALA A 342 -32.74 -14.51 -7.05
CA ALA A 342 -31.75 -14.50 -5.97
C ALA A 342 -31.54 -15.90 -5.37
N ALA A 343 -32.58 -16.71 -5.23
CA ALA A 343 -32.45 -18.11 -4.85
C ALA A 343 -31.62 -18.90 -5.87
N LYS A 344 -31.83 -18.64 -7.17
CA LYS A 344 -31.01 -19.22 -8.24
C LYS A 344 -29.55 -18.78 -8.16
N GLN A 345 -29.26 -17.50 -7.85
CA GLN A 345 -27.89 -17.03 -7.60
C GLN A 345 -27.21 -17.84 -6.48
N LYS A 346 -27.93 -18.08 -5.38
CA LYS A 346 -27.41 -18.83 -4.23
C LYS A 346 -27.12 -20.29 -4.60
N GLU A 347 -28.01 -20.93 -5.35
CA GLU A 347 -27.80 -22.29 -5.88
C GLU A 347 -26.55 -22.35 -6.77
N VAL A 348 -26.47 -21.47 -7.77
CA VAL A 348 -25.36 -21.39 -8.72
C VAL A 348 -24.03 -21.12 -7.99
N THR A 349 -24.04 -20.28 -6.94
CA THR A 349 -22.86 -20.04 -6.10
C THR A 349 -22.33 -21.34 -5.46
N ARG A 350 -23.21 -22.19 -4.92
CA ARG A 350 -22.81 -23.49 -4.36
C ARG A 350 -22.25 -24.43 -5.43
N LEU A 351 -22.83 -24.43 -6.63
CA LEU A 351 -22.36 -25.24 -7.75
C LEU A 351 -20.98 -24.78 -8.24
N ILE A 352 -20.78 -23.48 -8.43
CA ILE A 352 -19.48 -22.92 -8.84
C ILE A 352 -18.41 -23.30 -7.83
N ARG A 353 -18.67 -23.14 -6.53
CA ARG A 353 -17.72 -23.56 -5.48
C ARG A 353 -17.31 -25.02 -5.66
N ARG A 354 -18.27 -25.91 -5.87
CA ARG A 354 -18.05 -27.35 -6.02
C ARG A 354 -17.20 -27.70 -7.26
N HIS A 355 -17.45 -27.02 -8.38
CA HIS A 355 -16.71 -27.25 -9.63
C HIS A 355 -15.31 -26.61 -9.59
N LEU A 356 -15.20 -25.42 -9.01
CA LEU A 356 -13.94 -24.68 -8.88
C LEU A 356 -12.92 -25.46 -8.03
N LEU A 357 -13.36 -26.01 -6.89
CA LEU A 357 -12.52 -26.86 -6.02
C LEU A 357 -12.05 -28.17 -6.67
N ARG A 358 -12.61 -28.54 -7.84
CA ARG A 358 -12.25 -29.76 -8.58
C ARG A 358 -11.59 -29.45 -9.93
N GLY A 359 -11.29 -28.18 -10.22
CA GLY A 359 -10.73 -27.77 -11.50
C GLY A 359 -11.67 -27.97 -12.70
N GLN A 360 -12.98 -28.11 -12.48
CA GLN A 360 -13.98 -28.32 -13.54
C GLN A 360 -14.40 -26.97 -14.15
N LEU A 361 -13.45 -26.25 -14.73
CA LEU A 361 -13.58 -24.84 -15.06
C LEU A 361 -14.59 -24.55 -16.19
N LEU A 362 -14.74 -25.46 -17.16
CA LEU A 362 -15.75 -25.30 -18.21
C LEU A 362 -17.18 -25.26 -17.64
N GLU A 363 -17.47 -26.06 -16.60
CA GLU A 363 -18.75 -26.00 -15.89
C GLU A 363 -18.89 -24.69 -15.11
N CYS A 364 -17.81 -24.16 -14.52
CA CYS A 364 -17.83 -22.83 -13.93
C CYS A 364 -18.21 -21.77 -14.98
N GLY A 365 -17.66 -21.85 -16.19
CA GLY A 365 -18.01 -20.95 -17.31
C GLY A 365 -19.50 -20.98 -17.67
N ARG A 366 -20.11 -22.17 -17.74
CA ARG A 366 -21.56 -22.32 -17.96
C ARG A 366 -22.39 -21.81 -16.79
N LEU A 367 -21.95 -22.04 -15.56
CA LEU A 367 -22.64 -21.53 -14.37
C LEU A 367 -22.55 -20.01 -14.23
N ILE A 368 -21.47 -19.38 -14.72
CA ILE A 368 -21.37 -17.91 -14.80
C ILE A 368 -22.43 -17.35 -15.76
N ASP A 369 -22.68 -18.02 -16.90
CA ASP A 369 -23.78 -17.67 -17.83
C ASP A 369 -25.15 -17.78 -17.15
N GLU A 370 -25.41 -18.89 -16.45
CA GLU A 370 -26.65 -19.06 -15.69
C GLU A 370 -26.81 -17.98 -14.61
N ALA A 371 -25.72 -17.64 -13.91
CA ALA A 371 -25.70 -16.54 -12.95
C ALA A 371 -26.03 -15.21 -13.63
N TRP A 372 -25.58 -14.95 -14.85
CA TRP A 372 -25.93 -13.71 -15.55
C TRP A 372 -27.41 -13.62 -15.88
N HIS A 373 -27.98 -14.69 -16.42
CA HIS A 373 -29.42 -14.74 -16.73
C HIS A 373 -30.29 -14.61 -15.48
N ALA A 374 -29.90 -15.22 -14.36
CA ALA A 374 -30.58 -15.02 -13.09
C ALA A 374 -30.42 -13.57 -12.60
N LYS A 375 -29.21 -12.98 -12.70
CA LYS A 375 -28.92 -11.63 -12.21
C LYS A 375 -29.79 -10.59 -12.92
N ARG A 376 -29.97 -10.70 -14.25
CA ARG A 376 -30.82 -9.80 -15.04
C ARG A 376 -32.27 -9.75 -14.58
N LYS A 377 -32.77 -10.81 -13.94
CA LYS A 377 -34.15 -10.87 -13.41
C LYS A 377 -34.32 -10.19 -12.05
N LEU A 378 -33.23 -9.79 -11.38
CA LEU A 378 -33.32 -9.09 -10.09
C LEU A 378 -33.79 -7.63 -10.23
N SER A 379 -33.53 -7.01 -11.38
CA SER A 379 -33.96 -5.64 -11.70
C SER A 379 -33.72 -5.37 -13.18
N SER A 380 -34.66 -4.67 -13.82
CA SER A 380 -34.54 -4.23 -15.21
C SER A 380 -33.40 -3.24 -15.44
N LYS A 381 -32.87 -2.60 -14.39
CA LYS A 381 -31.76 -1.64 -14.46
C LYS A 381 -30.38 -2.29 -14.49
N ILE A 382 -30.31 -3.62 -14.39
CA ILE A 382 -29.04 -4.35 -14.34
C ILE A 382 -28.36 -4.41 -15.71
N SER A 383 -29.14 -4.54 -16.77
CA SER A 383 -28.66 -4.55 -18.14
C SER A 383 -29.36 -3.49 -18.98
N SER A 384 -28.94 -3.36 -20.23
CA SER A 384 -29.53 -2.51 -21.26
C SER A 384 -29.33 -3.17 -22.61
N ASP A 385 -30.03 -2.70 -23.64
CA ASP A 385 -29.90 -3.26 -24.99
C ASP A 385 -28.45 -3.23 -25.50
N ALA A 386 -27.69 -2.20 -25.16
CA ALA A 386 -26.27 -2.10 -25.51
C ALA A 386 -25.41 -3.14 -24.78
N LEU A 387 -25.67 -3.39 -23.49
CA LEU A 387 -24.95 -4.39 -22.70
C LEU A 387 -25.33 -5.82 -23.12
N ASP A 388 -26.60 -6.05 -23.44
CA ASP A 388 -27.09 -7.33 -23.96
C ASP A 388 -26.52 -7.59 -25.36
N ALA A 389 -26.46 -6.59 -26.23
CA ALA A 389 -25.82 -6.72 -27.55
C ALA A 389 -24.33 -7.07 -27.45
N LEU A 390 -23.60 -6.45 -26.50
CA LEU A 390 -22.20 -6.79 -26.21
C LEU A 390 -22.07 -8.22 -25.70
N TYR A 391 -22.94 -8.64 -24.78
CA TYR A 391 -22.97 -10.00 -24.26
C TYR A 391 -23.18 -11.03 -25.37
N ASP A 392 -24.20 -10.83 -26.20
CA ASP A 392 -24.54 -11.71 -27.31
C ASP A 392 -23.44 -11.72 -28.39
N PHE A 393 -22.79 -10.57 -28.62
CA PHE A 393 -21.61 -10.49 -29.47
C PHE A 393 -20.48 -11.37 -28.94
N ALA A 394 -20.13 -11.29 -27.65
CA ALA A 394 -19.11 -12.13 -27.05
C ALA A 394 -19.46 -13.63 -27.14
N LYS A 395 -20.72 -14.00 -26.88
CA LYS A 395 -21.20 -15.39 -26.99
C LYS A 395 -21.04 -15.95 -28.40
N ARG A 396 -21.34 -15.15 -29.44
CA ARG A 396 -21.16 -15.56 -30.84
C ARG A 396 -19.69 -15.71 -31.25
N HIS A 397 -18.77 -15.05 -30.55
CA HIS A 397 -17.33 -15.07 -30.81
C HIS A 397 -16.54 -15.96 -29.84
N GLY A 398 -17.20 -16.97 -29.24
CA GLY A 398 -16.51 -18.03 -28.50
C GLY A 398 -16.58 -17.93 -26.97
N ALA A 399 -17.27 -16.93 -26.41
CA ALA A 399 -17.52 -16.94 -24.96
C ALA A 399 -18.47 -18.10 -24.58
N VAL A 400 -18.02 -18.96 -23.66
CA VAL A 400 -18.85 -20.03 -23.08
C VAL A 400 -19.93 -19.43 -22.20
N GLY A 401 -19.59 -18.36 -21.47
CA GLY A 401 -20.47 -17.65 -20.57
C GLY A 401 -19.83 -16.35 -20.13
N GLY A 402 -20.61 -15.49 -19.47
CA GLY A 402 -20.07 -14.28 -18.89
C GLY A 402 -21.08 -13.61 -17.98
N LYS A 403 -20.68 -12.51 -17.36
CA LYS A 403 -21.59 -11.69 -16.55
C LYS A 403 -21.05 -10.28 -16.38
N LEU A 404 -21.94 -9.32 -16.19
CA LEU A 404 -21.55 -8.01 -15.71
C LEU A 404 -21.18 -8.08 -14.23
N LEU A 405 -20.07 -7.45 -13.87
CA LEU A 405 -19.61 -7.32 -12.50
C LEU A 405 -20.35 -6.21 -11.75
N GLY A 406 -20.35 -6.29 -10.41
CA GLY A 406 -20.98 -5.30 -9.55
C GLY A 406 -22.51 -5.31 -9.62
N ALA A 407 -23.14 -4.15 -9.40
CA ALA A 407 -24.58 -4.02 -9.31
C ALA A 407 -25.28 -4.24 -10.67
N GLY A 408 -24.73 -3.69 -11.75
CA GLY A 408 -25.39 -3.59 -13.05
C GLY A 408 -25.07 -2.26 -13.75
N GLY A 409 -25.60 -2.05 -14.96
CA GLY A 409 -25.70 -0.74 -15.61
C GLY A 409 -24.42 -0.22 -16.30
N GLY A 410 -23.35 -1.00 -16.30
CA GLY A 410 -22.08 -0.78 -17.00
C GLY A 410 -20.89 -1.25 -16.15
N GLY A 411 -19.67 -0.86 -16.53
CA GLY A 411 -18.43 -1.33 -15.92
C GLY A 411 -17.85 -2.53 -16.66
N TYR A 412 -17.33 -3.51 -15.93
CA TYR A 412 -16.68 -4.67 -16.53
C TYR A 412 -17.60 -5.88 -16.68
N PHE A 413 -17.53 -6.52 -17.83
CA PHE A 413 -17.90 -7.93 -18.01
C PHE A 413 -16.72 -8.83 -17.69
N ILE A 414 -17.01 -10.01 -17.14
CA ILE A 414 -16.11 -11.16 -17.24
C ILE A 414 -16.69 -12.15 -18.23
N PHE A 415 -15.85 -12.68 -19.11
CA PHE A 415 -16.22 -13.75 -20.04
C PHE A 415 -15.31 -14.95 -19.82
N PHE A 416 -15.91 -16.13 -19.72
CA PHE A 416 -15.21 -17.41 -19.75
C PHE A 416 -15.10 -17.90 -21.19
N VAL A 417 -13.91 -18.32 -21.58
CA VAL A 417 -13.58 -18.71 -22.96
C VAL A 417 -12.67 -19.94 -22.95
N ARG A 418 -12.74 -20.75 -24.01
CA ARG A 418 -11.86 -21.94 -24.15
C ARG A 418 -10.45 -21.50 -24.60
N PRO A 419 -9.39 -22.29 -24.31
CA PRO A 419 -7.99 -21.89 -24.55
C PRO A 419 -7.67 -21.36 -25.97
N PHE A 420 -8.28 -21.93 -27.02
CA PHE A 420 -8.02 -21.54 -28.41
C PHE A 420 -8.96 -20.45 -28.95
N GLU A 421 -9.97 -20.05 -28.20
CA GLU A 421 -10.93 -19.01 -28.59
C GLU A 421 -10.63 -17.66 -27.93
N ARG A 422 -9.77 -17.65 -26.91
CA ARG A 422 -9.48 -16.48 -26.08
C ARG A 422 -9.10 -15.24 -26.90
N TYR A 423 -8.07 -15.36 -27.73
CA TYR A 423 -7.56 -14.22 -28.51
C TYR A 423 -8.47 -13.85 -29.67
N GLN A 424 -9.28 -14.79 -30.18
CA GLN A 424 -10.31 -14.49 -31.18
C GLN A 424 -11.40 -13.60 -30.56
N LEU A 425 -11.85 -13.94 -29.35
CA LEU A 425 -12.81 -13.12 -28.60
C LEU A 425 -12.24 -11.73 -28.25
N ILE A 426 -11.01 -11.67 -27.74
CA ILE A 426 -10.35 -10.40 -27.41
C ILE A 426 -10.28 -9.49 -28.64
N ALA A 427 -9.76 -10.01 -29.77
CA ALA A 427 -9.64 -9.24 -30.99
C ALA A 427 -11.01 -8.76 -31.50
N ALA A 428 -12.05 -9.61 -31.42
CA ALA A 428 -13.40 -9.24 -31.83
C ALA A 428 -13.99 -8.12 -30.94
N LEU A 429 -13.79 -8.18 -29.62
CA LEU A 429 -14.26 -7.15 -28.68
C LEU A 429 -13.52 -5.82 -28.88
N GLU A 430 -12.21 -5.87 -29.10
CA GLU A 430 -11.39 -4.68 -29.35
C GLU A 430 -11.75 -4.01 -30.68
N GLN A 431 -12.08 -4.78 -31.72
CA GLN A 431 -12.60 -4.25 -32.98
C GLN A 431 -13.95 -3.53 -32.83
N GLN A 432 -14.75 -3.88 -31.81
CA GLN A 432 -15.97 -3.17 -31.44
C GLN A 432 -15.71 -1.94 -30.54
N GLY A 433 -14.44 -1.64 -30.23
CA GLY A 433 -14.04 -0.49 -29.42
C GLY A 433 -14.04 -0.74 -27.91
N HIS A 434 -14.14 -2.00 -27.46
CA HIS A 434 -14.06 -2.34 -26.04
C HIS A 434 -12.61 -2.61 -25.61
N THR A 435 -12.29 -2.24 -24.36
CA THR A 435 -10.97 -2.53 -23.78
C THR A 435 -10.99 -3.87 -23.07
N CYS A 436 -10.13 -4.80 -23.49
CA CYS A 436 -9.94 -6.09 -22.84
C CYS A 436 -8.67 -6.10 -22.00
N SER A 437 -8.74 -6.74 -20.83
CA SER A 437 -7.62 -6.89 -19.91
C SER A 437 -7.50 -8.34 -19.45
N ARG A 438 -6.26 -8.75 -19.16
CA ARG A 438 -5.99 -10.02 -18.48
C ARG A 438 -6.39 -9.92 -17.01
N ILE A 439 -6.89 -11.03 -16.46
CA ILE A 439 -7.10 -11.18 -15.03
C ILE A 439 -5.83 -11.79 -14.43
N MET A 440 -5.32 -11.15 -13.38
CA MET A 440 -4.33 -11.75 -12.49
C MET A 440 -4.93 -11.77 -11.10
N PHE A 441 -5.07 -12.95 -10.50
CA PHE A 441 -5.63 -13.06 -9.16
C PHE A 441 -4.64 -12.55 -8.11
N GLU A 442 -5.18 -12.00 -7.02
CA GLU A 442 -4.43 -11.55 -5.85
C GLU A 442 -4.90 -12.36 -4.64
N GLU A 443 -3.98 -13.01 -3.94
CA GLU A 443 -4.28 -13.79 -2.73
C GLU A 443 -4.34 -12.91 -1.49
N SER A 444 -3.56 -11.83 -1.45
CA SER A 444 -3.50 -10.93 -0.30
C SER A 444 -4.64 -9.90 -0.35
N GLY A 445 -5.41 -9.78 0.73
CA GLY A 445 -6.36 -8.67 0.87
C GLY A 445 -5.68 -7.34 1.16
N LEU A 446 -6.31 -6.53 2.01
CA LEU A 446 -5.74 -5.28 2.51
C LEU A 446 -4.33 -5.52 3.06
N ARG A 447 -3.37 -4.71 2.59
CA ARG A 447 -2.00 -4.66 3.09
C ARG A 447 -1.66 -3.24 3.50
N THR A 448 -1.09 -3.11 4.68
CA THR A 448 -0.69 -1.83 5.27
C THR A 448 0.72 -1.94 5.82
N TRP A 449 1.45 -0.82 5.80
CA TRP A 449 2.79 -0.76 6.35
C TRP A 449 3.17 0.67 6.71
N LYS A 450 4.09 0.82 7.67
CA LYS A 450 4.78 2.08 7.95
C LYS A 450 6.11 2.12 7.22
N SER A 451 6.49 3.33 6.82
CA SER A 451 7.83 3.62 6.32
C SER A 451 8.30 4.97 6.83
N ARG A 452 9.62 5.18 6.79
CA ARG A 452 10.28 6.40 7.24
C ARG A 452 10.94 7.07 6.04
N LEU A 453 10.79 8.38 5.89
CA LEU A 453 11.62 9.16 4.97
C LEU A 453 12.86 9.65 5.69
N PRO A 454 14.08 9.42 5.16
CA PRO A 454 15.28 10.01 5.74
C PRO A 454 15.10 11.53 5.89
N SER A 455 15.51 12.09 7.02
CA SER A 455 15.50 13.55 7.20
C SER A 455 16.29 14.23 6.07
N SER A 456 15.76 15.33 5.54
CA SER A 456 16.33 16.08 4.41
C SER A 456 17.76 16.60 4.69
N SER A 457 18.18 16.67 5.96
CA SER A 457 19.56 16.97 6.36
C SER A 457 20.59 15.95 5.84
N ARG A 458 20.18 14.72 5.49
CA ARG A 458 21.04 13.71 4.85
C ARG A 458 21.15 13.82 3.33
N GLN A 459 20.18 14.43 2.65
CA GLN A 459 20.23 14.53 1.18
C GLN A 459 21.23 15.58 0.70
N ASN A 460 21.31 16.73 1.38
CA ASN A 460 22.28 17.78 1.04
C ASN A 460 23.74 17.34 1.23
N SER A 461 24.02 16.40 2.14
CA SER A 461 25.36 15.88 2.37
C SER A 461 25.74 14.75 1.39
N ALA A 462 24.77 14.00 0.85
CA ALA A 462 25.01 12.95 -0.14
C ALA A 462 25.09 13.47 -1.58
N GLU A 463 24.36 14.54 -1.94
CA GLU A 463 24.46 15.16 -3.26
C GLU A 463 25.77 15.91 -3.49
N ALA A 464 26.39 16.44 -2.43
CA ALA A 464 27.71 17.05 -2.49
C ALA A 464 28.84 16.04 -2.78
N ALA A 465 28.59 14.73 -2.63
CA ALA A 465 29.57 13.66 -2.82
C ALA A 465 29.52 12.97 -4.19
N ARG A 466 28.63 13.41 -5.11
CA ARG A 466 28.66 12.90 -6.50
C ARG A 466 29.70 13.66 -7.29
N PRO A 467 30.70 12.99 -7.90
CA PRO A 467 31.54 13.65 -8.90
C PRO A 467 30.64 14.14 -10.02
N LYS A 468 30.78 15.42 -10.39
CA LYS A 468 30.26 15.91 -11.66
C LYS A 468 31.13 15.29 -12.75
N ASP A 469 30.66 14.18 -13.32
CA ASP A 469 31.25 13.66 -14.55
C ASP A 469 31.00 14.69 -15.66
N HIS A 470 32.10 15.25 -16.18
CA HIS A 470 32.16 16.00 -17.42
C HIS A 470 32.98 15.21 -18.44
#